data_AF-A0A699T1P2-F1
#
_entry.id   AF-A0A699T1P2-F1
#
_cell.length_a   1.000
_cell.length_b   1.000
_cell.length_c   1.000
_cell.angle_alpha   90.00
_cell.angle_beta   90.00
_cell.angle_gamma   90.00
#
_symmetry.space_group_name_H-M   'P 1'
#
loop_
_entity.id
_entity.type
_entity.pdbx_description
1 polymer ?
#
loop_
_entity_poly.entity_id
_entity_poly.type
_entity_poly.pdbx_seq_one_letter_code
_entity_poly.pdbx_strand_id
1 'polypeptide(L)' 'KVDKYISGLPDNIYGNVKSSKPKTLDGIIKLANDLIDQKLRTYAKRKYDSKRNVDDISRNN' A
#
# COMPACT_ATOMS: atom_id res chain seq x y z
N LYS A 1 8.30 -23.63 2.91
CA LYS A 1 7.12 -23.17 3.71
C LYS A 1 6.83 -21.68 3.46
N VAL A 2 7.84 -20.81 3.48
CA VAL A 2 7.75 -19.38 3.13
C VAL A 2 7.40 -19.17 1.65
N ASP A 3 8.04 -19.88 0.71
CA ASP A 3 7.77 -19.77 -0.73
C ASP A 3 6.31 -19.99 -1.14
N LYS A 4 5.61 -20.94 -0.48
CA LYS A 4 4.19 -21.20 -0.73
C LYS A 4 3.31 -20.00 -0.41
N TYR A 5 3.68 -19.22 0.61
CA TYR A 5 2.97 -17.99 0.96
C TYR A 5 3.32 -16.86 -0.02
N ILE A 6 4.60 -16.75 -0.41
CA ILE A 6 5.02 -15.77 -1.41
C ILE A 6 4.29 -16.02 -2.73
N SER A 7 4.20 -17.26 -3.21
CA SER A 7 3.51 -17.60 -4.47
C SER A 7 2.00 -17.37 -4.46
N GLY A 8 1.38 -17.21 -3.29
CA GLY A 8 -0.05 -16.92 -3.17
C GLY A 8 -0.39 -15.42 -3.10
N LEU A 9 0.63 -14.54 -3.12
CA LEU A 9 0.42 -13.10 -3.05
C LEU A 9 0.05 -12.51 -4.42
N PRO A 10 -0.79 -11.47 -4.46
CA PRO A 10 -1.06 -10.75 -5.69
C PRO A 10 0.21 -10.06 -6.21
N ASP A 11 0.34 -9.94 -7.54
CA ASP A 11 1.56 -9.48 -8.23
C ASP A 11 2.08 -8.12 -7.72
N ASN A 12 1.16 -7.25 -7.34
CA ASN A 12 1.42 -5.91 -6.82
C ASN A 12 2.16 -5.88 -5.46
N ILE A 13 2.18 -7.01 -4.74
CA ILE A 13 2.88 -7.22 -3.47
C ILE A 13 3.99 -8.27 -3.65
N TYR A 14 3.76 -9.28 -4.50
CA TYR A 14 4.68 -10.39 -4.77
C TYR A 14 6.11 -9.92 -5.05
N GLY A 15 6.28 -8.99 -5.99
CA GLY A 15 7.61 -8.50 -6.39
C GLY A 15 8.38 -7.89 -5.21
N ASN A 16 7.71 -7.04 -4.43
CA ASN A 16 8.31 -6.36 -3.28
C ASN A 16 8.65 -7.33 -2.14
N VAL A 17 7.71 -8.22 -1.80
CA VAL A 17 7.93 -9.24 -0.76
C VAL A 17 9.08 -10.18 -1.17
N LYS A 18 9.11 -10.64 -2.43
CA LYS A 18 10.17 -11.52 -2.93
C LYS A 18 11.53 -10.82 -2.93
N SER A 19 11.59 -9.54 -3.30
CA SER A 19 12.83 -8.74 -3.26
C SER A 19 13.37 -8.57 -1.84
N SER A 20 12.49 -8.47 -0.84
CA SER A 20 12.88 -8.33 0.57
C SER A 20 13.42 -9.63 1.20
N LYS A 21 13.24 -10.79 0.52
CA LYS A 21 13.70 -12.12 0.96
C LYS A 21 13.40 -12.39 2.45
N PRO A 22 12.14 -12.29 2.88
CA PRO A 22 11.78 -12.47 4.28
C PRO A 22 12.10 -13.89 4.76
N LYS A 23 12.69 -13.97 5.96
CA LYS A 23 13.09 -15.24 6.58
C LYS A 23 11.95 -15.96 7.30
N THR A 24 10.87 -15.23 7.63
CA THR A 24 9.74 -15.71 8.44
C THR A 24 8.41 -15.33 7.81
N LEU A 25 7.36 -16.08 8.16
CA LEU A 25 5.99 -15.76 7.74
C LEU A 25 5.52 -14.42 8.35
N ASP A 26 5.87 -14.13 9.60
CA ASP A 26 5.57 -12.83 10.23
C ASP A 26 6.19 -11.67 9.43
N GLY A 27 7.41 -11.85 8.93
CA GLY A 27 8.06 -10.87 8.05
C GLY A 27 7.30 -10.63 6.75
N ILE A 28 6.77 -11.68 6.12
CA ILE A 28 5.92 -11.55 4.93
C ILE A 28 4.64 -10.77 5.28
N ILE A 29 3.97 -11.13 6.37
CA ILE A 29 2.70 -10.52 6.78
C ILE A 29 2.90 -9.02 7.08
N LYS A 30 3.95 -8.66 7.81
CA LYS A 30 4.31 -7.26 8.06
C LYS A 30 4.59 -6.50 6.78
N LEU A 31 5.45 -7.02 5.90
CA LEU A 31 5.75 -6.39 4.61
C LEU A 31 4.51 -6.19 3.75
N ALA A 32 3.64 -7.20 3.65
CA ALA A 32 2.40 -7.10 2.89
C ALA A 32 1.48 -6.01 3.47
N ASN A 33 1.33 -5.98 4.80
CA ASN A 33 0.52 -4.96 5.48
C ASN A 33 1.10 -3.55 5.30
N ASP A 34 2.41 -3.38 5.43
CA ASP A 34 3.09 -2.09 5.23
C ASP A 34 2.87 -1.56 3.81
N LEU A 35 2.92 -2.44 2.80
CA LEU A 35 2.68 -2.07 1.40
C LEU A 35 1.22 -1.63 1.16
N ILE A 36 0.26 -2.29 1.81
CA ILE A 36 -1.16 -1.91 1.74
C ILE A 36 -1.39 -0.58 2.47
N ASP A 37 -0.82 -0.40 3.66
CA ASP A 37 -0.94 0.83 4.46
C ASP A 37 -0.33 2.03 3.72
N GLN A 38 0.85 1.85 3.10
CA GLN A 38 1.49 2.91 2.31
C GLN A 38 0.61 3.38 1.13
N LYS A 39 -0.03 2.45 0.42
CA LYS A 39 -0.96 2.78 -0.66
C LYS A 39 -2.22 3.46 -0.13
N LEU A 40 -2.76 2.99 0.99
CA LEU A 40 -3.94 3.60 1.62
C LEU A 40 -3.65 5.03 2.08
N ARG A 41 -2.50 5.28 2.71
CA ARG A 41 -2.04 6.62 3.11
C ARG A 41 -1.90 7.55 1.91
N THR A 42 -1.38 7.05 0.79
CA THR A 42 -1.25 7.83 -0.45
C THR A 42 -2.62 8.23 -0.99
N TYR A 43 -3.58 7.32 -0.99
CA TYR A 43 -4.97 7.60 -1.39
C TYR A 43 -5.67 8.57 -0.45
N ALA A 44 -5.54 8.38 0.86
CA ALA A 44 -6.11 9.26 1.87
C ALA A 44 -5.56 10.69 1.72
N LYS A 45 -4.24 10.82 1.47
CA LYS A 45 -3.60 12.12 1.25
C LYS A 45 -4.10 12.79 -0.02
N ARG A 46 -4.21 12.08 -1.16
CA ARG A 46 -4.81 12.64 -2.38
C ARG A 46 -6.25 13.07 -2.20
N LYS A 47 -7.06 12.29 -1.47
CA LYS A 47 -8.46 12.63 -1.21
C LYS A 47 -8.57 13.91 -0.37
N TYR A 48 -7.70 14.06 0.63
CA TYR A 48 -7.63 15.27 1.45
C TYR A 48 -7.23 16.49 0.63
N ASP A 49 -6.19 16.36 -0.19
CA ASP A 49 -5.69 17.41 -1.05
C ASP A 49 -6.75 17.83 -2.08
N SER A 50 -7.30 16.86 -2.82
CA SER A 50 -8.39 17.08 -3.78
C SER A 50 -9.60 17.76 -3.15
N LYS A 51 -9.95 17.43 -1.90
CA LYS A 51 -11.09 18.04 -1.21
C LYS A 51 -10.85 19.52 -0.87
N ARG A 52 -9.65 19.89 -0.41
CA ARG A 52 -9.30 21.32 -0.23
C ARG A 52 -9.43 22.10 -1.54
N ASN A 53 -9.09 21.48 -2.66
CA ASN A 53 -9.12 22.12 -3.97
C ASN A 53 -10.57 22.38 -4.44
N VAL A 54 -11.52 21.46 -4.19
CA VAL A 54 -12.93 21.67 -4.58
C VAL A 54 -13.59 22.79 -3.74
N ASP A 55 -13.28 22.82 -2.44
CA ASP A 55 -13.78 23.85 -1.52
C ASP A 55 -13.28 25.26 -1.89
N ASP A 56 -12.05 25.39 -2.41
CA ASP A 56 -11.46 26.66 -2.87
C ASP A 56 -12.05 27.14 -4.21
N ILE A 57 -12.26 26.22 -5.17
CA ILE A 57 -12.91 26.54 -6.46
C ILE A 57 -14.36 26.98 -6.25
N SER A 58 -15.07 26.41 -5.27
CA SER A 58 -16.47 26.75 -4.98
C SER A 58 -16.68 28.08 -4.25
N ARG A 59 -15.64 28.66 -3.62
CA ARG A 59 -15.73 29.89 -2.82
C ARG A 59 -15.30 31.16 -3.57
N ASN A 60 -14.78 31.05 -4.79
CA ASN A 60 -14.34 32.21 -5.57
C ASN A 60 -15.33 32.65 -6.67
N ASN A 61 -16.53 32.08 -6.72
CA ASN A 61 -17.65 32.55 -7.55
C ASN A 61 -18.66 33.36 -6.74
#